data_AF-A0A0Q6GV49-F1
#
_entry.id   AF-A0A0Q6GV49-F1
#
_cell.length_a   1.000
_cell.length_b   1.000
_cell.length_c   1.000
_cell.angle_alpha   90.00
_cell.angle_beta   90.00
_cell.angle_gamma   90.00
#
_symmetry.space_group_name_H-M   'P 1'
#
loop_
_entity.id
_entity.type
_entity.pdbx_description
1 polymer ?
#
loop_
_entity_poly.entity_id
_entity_poly.type
_entity_poly.pdbx_seq_one_letter_code
_entity_poly.pdbx_strand_id
1 'polypeptide(L)'
;MDEVVTRRKNQPPPRHVVFDDLVNPGRETIRPWLHLLDDETLPRVVESEAPSLVVWSSLWPARPGALIRFDLAEDGTGTSLRWTLLLDQPHPDDDVVRTLRKRIDRLINANLRFTYGQ
;
A
#
# COMPACT_ATOMS: atom_id res chain seq x y z
N MET A 1 -17.46 1.42 -4.70
CA MET A 1 -16.16 1.86 -4.21
C MET A 1 -15.71 3.07 -5.00
N ASP A 2 -15.40 4.14 -4.30
CA ASP A 2 -14.93 5.39 -4.89
C ASP A 2 -13.43 5.57 -4.59
N GLU A 3 -12.70 6.17 -5.52
CA GLU A 3 -11.30 6.56 -5.33
C GLU A 3 -11.23 7.83 -4.49
N VAL A 4 -10.89 7.69 -3.21
CA VAL A 4 -10.91 8.81 -2.26
C VAL A 4 -9.55 9.50 -2.19
N VAL A 5 -8.46 8.74 -2.30
CA VAL A 5 -7.09 9.28 -2.26
C VAL A 5 -6.19 8.52 -3.21
N THR A 6 -5.46 9.26 -4.04
CA THR A 6 -4.41 8.71 -4.90
C THR A 6 -3.09 9.42 -4.66
N ARG A 7 -2.01 8.66 -4.50
CA ARG A 7 -0.64 9.16 -4.38
C ARG A 7 0.31 8.37 -5.26
N ARG A 8 1.36 9.04 -5.72
CA ARG A 8 2.40 8.45 -6.56
C ARG A 8 3.77 8.80 -5.99
N LYS A 9 4.64 7.81 -5.90
CA LYS A 9 6.04 7.99 -5.50
C LYS A 9 6.93 6.96 -6.17
N ASN A 10 8.16 7.38 -6.48
CA ASN A 10 9.15 6.49 -7.03
C ASN A 10 9.82 5.67 -5.92
N GLN A 11 9.92 4.38 -6.17
CA GLN A 11 10.66 3.42 -5.38
C GLN A 11 11.99 3.11 -6.09
N PRO A 12 13.12 3.09 -5.38
CA PRO A 12 14.42 2.80 -5.99
C PRO A 12 14.54 1.43 -6.68
N PRO A 13 13.95 0.33 -6.18
CA PRO A 13 14.11 -0.98 -6.81
C PRO A 13 13.31 -1.15 -8.10
N PRO A 14 13.65 -2.19 -8.90
CA PRO A 14 12.84 -2.62 -10.03
C PRO A 14 11.44 -3.10 -9.63
N ARG A 15 10.51 -3.03 -10.58
CA ARG A 15 9.07 -3.30 -10.33
C ARG A 15 8.77 -4.67 -9.75
N HIS A 16 9.50 -5.70 -10.16
CA HIS A 16 9.29 -7.07 -9.67
C HIS A 16 9.65 -7.19 -8.17
N VAL A 17 10.66 -6.46 -7.70
CA VAL A 17 11.03 -6.46 -6.27
C VAL A 17 9.93 -5.80 -5.44
N VAL A 18 9.46 -4.63 -5.88
CA VAL A 18 8.37 -3.92 -5.19
C VAL A 18 7.07 -4.73 -5.24
N PHE A 19 6.79 -5.39 -6.37
CA PHE A 19 5.64 -6.28 -6.53
C PHE A 19 5.71 -7.46 -5.55
N ASP A 20 6.86 -8.13 -5.44
CA ASP A 20 7.03 -9.28 -4.56
C ASP A 20 6.82 -8.92 -3.07
N ASP A 21 7.28 -7.74 -2.65
CA ASP A 21 7.04 -7.23 -1.30
C ASP A 21 5.56 -6.90 -1.05
N LEU A 22 4.86 -6.37 -2.07
CA LEU A 22 3.45 -6.04 -1.98
C LEU A 22 2.54 -7.26 -2.03
N VAL A 23 2.86 -8.28 -2.83
CA VAL A 23 2.05 -9.50 -2.94
C VAL A 23 2.25 -10.43 -1.73
N ASN A 24 3.30 -10.21 -0.94
CA ASN A 24 3.58 -10.97 0.29
C ASN A 24 3.73 -10.06 1.52
N PRO A 25 2.66 -9.33 1.94
CA PRO A 25 2.74 -8.33 3.02
C PRO A 25 3.18 -8.90 4.38
N GLY A 26 2.92 -10.19 4.63
CA GLY A 26 3.27 -10.89 5.87
C GLY A 26 4.55 -11.73 5.79
N ARG A 27 5.33 -11.61 4.71
CA ARG A 27 6.56 -12.38 4.56
C ARG A 27 7.54 -12.02 5.68
N GLU A 28 8.03 -13.04 6.39
CA GLU A 28 9.14 -12.85 7.31
C GLU A 28 10.38 -12.45 6.51
N THR A 29 10.86 -11.22 6.75
CA THR A 29 12.08 -10.70 6.15
C THR A 29 13.01 -10.18 7.25
N ILE A 30 14.30 -10.06 6.93
CA ILE A 30 15.31 -9.50 7.85
C ILE A 30 14.98 -8.04 8.19
N ARG A 31 14.26 -7.34 7.29
CA ARG A 31 13.81 -5.96 7.46
C ARG A 31 12.30 -5.88 7.22
N PRO A 32 11.48 -6.28 8.20
CA PRO A 32 10.03 -6.15 8.05
C PRO A 32 9.69 -4.67 7.92
N TRP A 33 8.82 -4.33 6.97
CA TRP A 33 8.42 -2.95 6.71
C TRP A 33 6.96 -2.68 7.05
N LEU A 34 6.14 -3.73 7.04
CA LEU A 34 4.74 -3.65 7.38
C LEU A 34 4.54 -3.68 8.90
N HIS A 35 4.96 -2.60 9.55
CA HIS A 35 4.79 -2.39 10.98
C HIS A 35 3.37 -1.93 11.27
N LEU A 36 2.44 -2.86 11.52
CA LEU A 36 1.05 -2.58 11.86
C LEU A 36 0.90 -2.03 13.28
N LEU A 37 -0.11 -1.17 13.50
CA LEU A 37 -0.52 -0.72 14.83
C LEU A 37 -1.51 -1.73 15.46
N ASP A 38 -1.78 -1.57 16.76
CA ASP A 38 -2.70 -2.44 17.52
C ASP A 38 -4.13 -2.44 16.96
N ASP A 39 -4.54 -1.37 16.28
CA ASP A 39 -5.84 -1.21 15.63
C ASP A 39 -5.81 -1.57 14.13
N GLU A 40 -4.74 -2.22 13.66
CA GLU A 40 -4.56 -2.62 12.28
C GLU A 40 -4.38 -4.14 12.13
N THR A 41 -4.73 -4.64 10.95
CA THR A 41 -4.63 -6.06 10.61
C THR A 41 -3.79 -6.26 9.35
N LEU A 42 -3.21 -7.45 9.24
CA LEU A 42 -2.45 -7.84 8.06
C LEU A 42 -3.38 -7.86 6.85
N PRO A 43 -3.08 -7.09 5.79
CA PRO A 43 -3.90 -7.09 4.59
C PRO A 43 -3.76 -8.43 3.88
N ARG A 44 -4.85 -8.87 3.27
CA ARG A 44 -4.86 -9.98 2.31
C ARG A 44 -4.77 -9.41 0.90
N VAL A 45 -4.06 -10.10 0.01
CA VAL A 45 -4.10 -9.77 -1.41
C VAL A 45 -5.44 -10.23 -1.96
N VAL A 46 -6.25 -9.28 -2.41
CA VAL A 46 -7.57 -9.52 -3.02
C VAL A 46 -7.43 -9.77 -4.52
N GLU A 47 -6.51 -9.06 -5.16
CA GLU A 47 -6.23 -9.16 -6.59
C GLU A 47 -4.75 -8.86 -6.83
N SER A 48 -4.15 -9.50 -7.83
CA SER A 48 -2.79 -9.19 -8.26
C SER A 48 -2.57 -9.54 -9.73
N GLU A 49 -1.94 -8.64 -10.47
CA GLU A 49 -1.46 -8.87 -11.84
C GLU A 49 0.03 -8.56 -11.86
N ALA A 50 0.86 -9.59 -12.06
CA ALA A 50 2.31 -9.41 -12.00
C ALA A 50 2.87 -8.74 -13.27
N PRO A 51 3.80 -7.77 -13.16
CA PRO A 51 4.26 -7.04 -11.97
C PRO A 51 3.63 -5.63 -11.87
N SER A 52 2.38 -5.45 -12.34
CA SER A 52 1.74 -4.16 -12.60
C SER A 52 0.73 -3.74 -11.54
N LEU A 53 0.11 -4.68 -10.83
CA LEU A 53 -1.03 -4.41 -9.94
C LEU A 53 -1.04 -5.32 -8.72
N VAL A 54 -1.25 -4.73 -7.54
CA VAL A 54 -1.62 -5.46 -6.32
C VAL A 54 -2.78 -4.74 -5.65
N VAL A 55 -3.80 -5.46 -5.20
CA VAL A 55 -4.91 -4.91 -4.42
C VAL A 55 -4.93 -5.58 -3.07
N TRP A 56 -4.84 -4.78 -2.02
CA TRP A 56 -4.96 -5.23 -0.64
C TRP A 56 -6.37 -5.03 -0.11
N SER A 57 -6.78 -5.96 0.75
CA SER A 57 -7.90 -5.77 1.66
C SER A 57 -7.60 -4.67 2.68
N SER A 58 -8.61 -4.29 3.44
CA SER A 58 -8.46 -3.27 4.48
C SER A 58 -7.39 -3.61 5.50
N LEU A 59 -6.63 -2.58 5.89
CA LEU A 59 -5.74 -2.61 7.04
C LEU A 59 -6.50 -2.37 8.35
N TRP A 60 -7.72 -1.85 8.30
CA TRP A 60 -8.44 -1.38 9.49
C TRP A 60 -9.68 -2.24 9.74
N PRO A 61 -9.75 -2.97 10.86
CA PRO A 61 -10.94 -3.73 11.25
C PRO A 61 -12.21 -2.88 11.33
N ALA A 62 -12.07 -1.59 11.69
CA ALA A 62 -13.18 -0.63 11.70
C ALA A 62 -13.72 -0.29 10.30
N ARG A 63 -13.01 -0.66 9.23
CA ARG A 63 -13.37 -0.38 7.83
C ARG A 63 -13.08 -1.60 6.96
N PRO A 64 -13.78 -2.73 7.15
CA PRO A 64 -13.43 -3.98 6.46
C PRO A 64 -13.58 -3.91 4.94
N GLY A 65 -14.43 -3.01 4.41
CA GLY A 65 -14.63 -2.81 2.97
C GLY A 65 -13.61 -1.89 2.29
N ALA A 66 -12.69 -1.26 3.02
CA ALA A 66 -11.66 -0.44 2.39
C ALA A 66 -10.69 -1.32 1.58
N LEU A 67 -10.33 -0.87 0.38
CA LEU A 67 -9.29 -1.51 -0.44
C LEU A 67 -8.15 -0.54 -0.70
N ILE A 68 -6.95 -1.08 -0.85
CA ILE A 68 -5.77 -0.30 -1.23
C ILE A 68 -5.23 -0.91 -2.52
N ARG A 69 -5.38 -0.17 -3.61
CA ARG A 69 -4.87 -0.55 -4.92
C ARG A 69 -3.47 0.01 -5.11
N PHE A 70 -2.55 -0.81 -5.60
CA PHE A 70 -1.18 -0.44 -5.95
C PHE A 70 -0.97 -0.67 -7.44
N ASP A 71 -0.70 0.39 -8.19
CA ASP A 71 -0.30 0.32 -9.59
C ASP A 71 1.21 0.58 -9.69
N LEU A 72 1.93 -0.35 -10.33
CA LEU A 72 3.37 -0.33 -10.50
C LEU A 72 3.69 -0.10 -11.99
N ALA A 73 4.43 0.97 -12.27
CA ALA A 73 4.96 1.26 -13.60
C ALA A 73 6.48 1.33 -13.57
N GLU A 74 7.13 1.03 -14.70
CA GLU A 74 8.58 1.25 -14.85
C GLU A 74 8.90 2.74 -14.78
N ASP A 75 9.99 3.09 -14.10
CA ASP A 75 10.55 4.45 -14.10
C ASP A 75 12.08 4.40 -14.11
N GLY A 76 12.65 4.30 -15.31
CA GLY A 76 14.07 4.10 -15.51
C GLY A 76 14.56 2.80 -14.86
N THR A 77 15.47 2.92 -13.90
CA THR A 77 15.97 1.77 -13.11
C THR A 77 15.11 1.46 -11.87
N GLY A 78 14.13 2.30 -11.56
CA GLY A 78 13.24 2.15 -10.42
C GLY A 78 11.79 1.86 -10.81
N THR A 79 10.90 2.06 -9.85
CA THR A 79 9.46 1.80 -10.01
C THR A 79 8.66 3.01 -9.64
N SER A 80 7.76 3.44 -10.52
CA SER A 80 6.73 4.40 -10.15
C SER A 80 5.58 3.67 -9.47
N LEU A 81 5.50 3.77 -8.15
CA LEU A 81 4.43 3.17 -7.36
C LEU A 81 3.33 4.21 -7.15
N ARG A 82 2.14 3.89 -7.62
CA ARG A 82 0.90 4.63 -7.30
C ARG A 82 0.10 3.79 -6.34
N TRP A 83 -0.39 4.39 -5.27
CA TRP A 83 -1.38 3.77 -4.40
C TRP A 83 -2.67 4.58 -4.40
N THR A 84 -3.80 3.89 -4.38
CA THR A 84 -5.15 4.43 -4.38
C THR A 84 -5.96 3.81 -3.25
N LEU A 85 -6.49 4.63 -2.35
CA LEU A 85 -7.42 4.20 -1.30
C LEU A 85 -8.84 4.24 -1.86
N LEU A 86 -9.48 3.07 -1.87
CA LEU A 86 -10.84 2.85 -2.30
C LEU A 86 -11.73 2.67 -1.07
N LEU A 87 -12.80 3.45 -0.95
CA LEU A 87 -13.76 3.34 0.15
C LEU A 87 -15.19 3.13 -0.39
N ASP A 88 -16.01 2.45 0.40
CA ASP A 88 -17.45 2.39 0.17
C ASP A 88 -18.14 3.63 0.73
N GLN A 89 -19.32 3.94 0.18
CA GLN A 89 -20.19 4.98 0.72
C GLN A 89 -20.97 4.45 1.94
N PRO A 90 -21.24 5.30 2.95
CA PRO A 90 -20.86 6.71 3.02
C PRO A 90 -19.38 6.90 3.34
N HIS A 91 -18.76 7.90 2.70
CA HIS A 91 -17.37 8.23 3.00
C HIS A 91 -17.23 8.75 4.43
N PRO A 92 -16.14 8.38 5.13
CA PRO A 92 -15.84 8.98 6.42
C PRO A 92 -15.41 10.44 6.24
N ASP A 93 -15.50 11.21 7.32
CA ASP A 93 -15.10 12.62 7.32
C ASP A 93 -13.64 12.82 6.88
N ASP A 94 -13.34 14.01 6.36
CA ASP A 94 -12.03 14.36 5.80
C ASP A 94 -10.85 14.11 6.75
N ASP A 95 -11.05 14.30 8.06
CA ASP A 95 -10.03 14.05 9.08
C ASP A 95 -9.64 12.57 9.18
N VAL A 96 -10.62 11.69 9.04
CA VAL A 96 -10.38 10.24 8.98
C VAL A 96 -9.63 9.91 7.69
N VAL A 97 -10.10 10.39 6.54
CA VAL A 97 -9.45 10.16 5.24
C VAL A 97 -7.99 10.62 5.28
N ARG A 98 -7.73 11.78 5.87
CA ARG A 98 -6.37 12.32 6.08
C ARG A 98 -5.52 11.40 6.95
N THR A 99 -6.10 10.78 7.98
CA THR A 99 -5.40 9.82 8.86
C THR A 99 -5.06 8.54 8.12
N LEU A 100 -6.01 7.94 7.40
CA LEU A 100 -5.79 6.75 6.56
C LEU A 100 -4.69 6.99 5.52
N ARG A 101 -4.75 8.13 4.82
CA ARG A 101 -3.73 8.55 3.86
C ARG A 101 -2.34 8.61 4.48
N LYS A 102 -2.19 9.33 5.60
CA LYS A 102 -0.89 9.47 6.27
C LYS A 102 -0.32 8.12 6.68
N ARG A 103 -1.19 7.19 7.05
CA ARG A 103 -0.79 5.85 7.46
C ARG A 103 -0.26 5.02 6.30
N ILE A 104 -0.96 4.98 5.17
CA ILE A 104 -0.48 4.33 3.94
C ILE A 104 0.83 4.98 3.48
N ASP A 105 0.89 6.32 3.46
CA ASP A 105 2.11 7.04 3.11
C ASP A 105 3.30 6.63 3.98
N ARG A 106 3.11 6.41 5.29
CA ARG A 106 4.17 5.94 6.19
C ARG A 106 4.62 4.52 5.85
N LEU A 107 3.69 3.58 5.65
CA LEU A 107 4.03 2.19 5.32
C LEU A 107 4.83 2.12 4.01
N ILE A 108 4.39 2.85 2.98
CA ILE A 108 4.93 2.73 1.62
C ILE A 108 6.15 3.64 1.38
N ASN A 109 6.13 4.89 1.84
CA ASN A 109 7.19 5.86 1.52
C ASN A 109 8.29 5.93 2.57
N ALA A 110 8.00 5.52 3.81
CA ALA A 110 9.01 5.45 4.86
C ALA A 110 9.48 4.00 5.04
N ASN A 111 8.59 3.10 5.48
CA ASN A 111 9.03 1.78 5.91
C ASN A 111 9.50 0.91 4.74
N LEU A 112 8.69 0.77 3.69
CA LEU A 112 9.05 -0.04 2.51
C LEU A 112 10.29 0.53 1.83
N ARG A 113 10.38 1.86 1.71
CA ARG A 113 11.54 2.48 1.07
C ARG A 113 12.84 2.29 1.86
N PHE A 114 12.75 2.22 3.19
CA PHE A 114 13.89 1.97 4.08
C PHE A 114 14.46 0.54 3.94
N THR A 115 13.65 -0.46 3.58
CA THR A 115 14.16 -1.83 3.34
C THR A 115 15.13 -1.87 2.17
N TYR A 116 14.97 -0.96 1.21
CA TYR A 116 15.84 -0.81 0.06
C TYR A 116 17.11 0.02 0.33
N GLY A 117 17.36 0.41 1.58
CA GLY A 117 18.58 1.12 1.99
C GLY A 117 18.57 2.62 1.71
N GLN A 118 17.39 3.26 1.73
CA GLN A 118 17.21 4.71 1.64
C GLN A 118 16.88 5.33 2.98
#